data_AF-A0A5N6SZ18-F1
#
_entry.id   AF-A0A5N6SZ18-F1
#
_cell.length_a   1.000
_cell.length_b   1.000
_cell.length_c   1.000
_cell.angle_alpha   90.00
_cell.angle_beta   90.00
_cell.angle_gamma   90.00
#
_symmetry.space_group_name_H-M   'P 1'
#
loop_
_entity.id
_entity.type
_entity.pdbx_description
1 polymer ?
#
loop_
_entity_poly.entity_id
_entity_poly.type
_entity_poly.pdbx_seq_one_letter_code
_entity_poly.pdbx_strand_id
1 'polypeptide(L)'
;MQWTLSPRFAGTNHAPIAVVNGDCSLKPLIINSGLGETVLLDASQSWDPDVGNTLKFRWMQYAEPSSTRWTIRYAVPKLQIEDAGPQAQHMGKVAVRLPSQDDGFLSPLDSRKFVPWGPLTYHTVLEVMDDDIYPMRAYRRVLIRVGIF
;
A
#
# COMPACT_ATOMS: atom_id res chain seq x y z
N MET A 1 25.76 8.26 13.34
CA MET A 1 25.07 8.85 12.17
C MET A 1 26.10 9.02 11.07
N GLN A 2 25.96 8.33 9.92
CA GLN A 2 26.97 8.41 8.84
C GLN A 2 26.94 9.76 8.11
N TRP A 3 25.74 10.35 7.95
CA TRP A 3 25.51 11.63 7.26
C TRP A 3 26.28 12.82 7.84
N THR A 4 26.74 12.74 9.10
CA THR A 4 27.48 13.83 9.76
C THR A 4 29.00 13.68 9.65
N LEU A 5 29.49 12.56 9.13
CA LEU A 5 30.92 12.22 9.10
C LEU A 5 31.60 12.59 7.78
N SER A 6 30.81 12.84 6.73
CA SER A 6 31.30 13.21 5.40
C SER A 6 30.45 14.35 4.83
N PRO A 7 31.06 15.38 4.23
CA PRO A 7 30.32 16.42 3.51
C PRO A 7 29.86 15.97 2.11
N ARG A 8 30.29 14.79 1.63
CA ARG A 8 29.95 14.28 0.31
C ARG A 8 28.64 13.49 0.36
N PHE A 9 27.68 13.86 -0.49
CA PHE A 9 26.42 13.14 -0.68
C PHE A 9 26.67 11.67 -0.99
N ALA A 10 27.40 11.37 -2.07
CA ALA A 10 27.73 9.99 -2.48
C ALA A 10 28.60 9.19 -1.49
N GLY A 11 28.98 9.76 -0.34
CA GLY A 11 29.73 9.05 0.70
C GLY A 11 28.83 8.29 1.68
N THR A 12 27.51 8.39 1.57
CA THR A 12 26.54 7.76 2.48
C THR A 12 25.26 7.39 1.75
N ASN A 13 24.59 6.34 2.21
CA ASN A 13 23.27 5.93 1.70
C ASN A 13 22.16 6.93 2.09
N HIS A 14 21.13 7.05 1.26
CA HIS A 14 19.95 7.86 1.45
C HIS A 14 18.67 7.03 1.27
N ALA A 15 17.56 7.57 1.75
CA ALA A 15 16.29 6.86 1.62
C ALA A 15 15.78 6.93 0.17
N PRO A 16 15.18 5.84 -0.34
CA PRO A 16 14.53 5.86 -1.65
C PRO A 16 13.31 6.79 -1.64
N ILE A 17 12.87 7.20 -2.83
CA ILE A 17 11.70 8.05 -3.02
C ILE A 17 10.58 7.21 -3.64
N ALA A 18 9.54 6.97 -2.84
CA ALA A 18 8.36 6.22 -3.26
C ALA A 18 7.40 7.11 -4.06
N VAL A 19 7.15 6.75 -5.31
CA VAL A 19 6.21 7.43 -6.21
C VAL A 19 5.08 6.46 -6.53
N VAL A 20 3.82 6.86 -6.35
CA VAL A 20 2.65 6.02 -6.69
C VAL A 20 1.72 6.78 -7.62
N ASN A 21 1.38 6.19 -8.77
CA ASN A 21 0.54 6.79 -9.81
C ASN A 21 1.02 8.20 -10.24
N GLY A 22 2.34 8.42 -10.26
CA GLY A 22 2.95 9.72 -10.58
C GLY A 22 3.01 10.73 -9.43
N ASP A 23 2.46 10.41 -8.25
CA ASP A 23 2.51 11.27 -7.07
C ASP A 23 3.72 10.92 -6.18
N CYS A 24 4.66 11.86 -6.08
CA CYS A 24 5.86 11.79 -5.24
C CYS A 24 5.75 12.57 -3.92
N SER A 25 4.55 13.05 -3.57
CA SER A 25 4.33 13.85 -2.36
C SER A 25 4.44 13.01 -1.08
N LEU A 26 4.69 13.66 0.05
CA LEU A 26 4.68 13.01 1.37
C LEU A 26 3.27 12.80 1.93
N LYS A 27 2.23 13.43 1.34
CA LYS A 27 0.83 13.34 1.79
C LYS A 27 0.22 12.03 1.31
N PRO A 28 -0.61 11.33 2.09
CA PRO A 28 -1.21 10.07 1.63
C PRO A 28 -1.96 10.24 0.30
N LEU A 29 -1.78 9.30 -0.62
CA LEU A 29 -2.51 9.28 -1.89
C LEU A 29 -3.97 8.87 -1.61
N ILE A 30 -4.94 9.63 -2.10
CA ILE A 30 -6.36 9.33 -1.92
C ILE A 30 -6.95 8.92 -3.26
N ILE A 31 -7.58 7.74 -3.31
CA ILE A 31 -8.25 7.20 -4.49
C ILE A 31 -9.70 6.92 -4.10
N ASN A 32 -10.64 7.38 -4.93
CA ASN A 32 -12.05 7.09 -4.80
C ASN A 32 -12.40 5.93 -5.74
N SER A 33 -13.12 4.92 -5.26
CA SER A 33 -13.50 3.75 -6.06
C SER A 33 -14.86 3.20 -5.62
N GLY A 34 -15.54 2.50 -6.51
CA GLY A 34 -16.77 1.75 -6.22
C GLY A 34 -16.52 0.44 -5.47
N LEU A 35 -17.59 -0.14 -4.96
CA LEU A 35 -17.57 -1.48 -4.37
C LEU A 35 -17.35 -2.53 -5.47
N GLY A 36 -16.49 -3.51 -5.20
CA GLY A 36 -16.15 -4.60 -6.13
C GLY A 36 -15.19 -4.22 -7.26
N GLU A 37 -14.76 -2.94 -7.33
CA GLU A 37 -13.80 -2.50 -8.33
C GLU A 37 -12.37 -2.95 -8.01
N THR A 38 -11.52 -2.94 -9.04
CA THR A 38 -10.08 -3.20 -8.89
C THR A 38 -9.31 -1.91 -9.10
N VAL A 39 -8.52 -1.51 -8.09
CA VAL A 39 -7.69 -0.31 -8.15
C VAL A 39 -6.28 -0.70 -8.58
N LEU A 40 -5.78 -0.05 -9.63
CA LEU A 40 -4.39 -0.20 -10.08
C LEU A 40 -3.49 0.82 -9.40
N LEU A 41 -2.42 0.34 -8.78
CA LEU A 41 -1.40 1.13 -8.12
C LEU A 41 -0.05 0.87 -8.79
N ASP A 42 0.56 1.93 -9.33
CA ASP A 42 1.82 1.88 -10.04
C ASP A 42 2.92 2.59 -9.26
N ALA A 43 3.89 1.83 -8.76
CA ALA A 43 5.08 2.32 -8.07
C ALA A 43 6.35 2.35 -8.93
N SER A 44 6.25 2.05 -10.23
CA SER A 44 7.41 1.89 -11.12
C SER A 44 8.24 3.17 -11.32
N GLN A 45 7.69 4.33 -10.99
CA GLN A 45 8.39 5.62 -11.05
C GLN A 45 9.15 5.94 -9.75
N SER A 46 9.15 5.04 -8.76
CA SER A 46 9.97 5.19 -7.57
C SER A 46 11.44 5.07 -7.93
N TRP A 47 12.29 5.84 -7.26
CA TRP A 47 13.71 5.92 -7.59
C TRP A 47 14.54 6.14 -6.33
N ASP A 48 15.81 5.79 -6.42
CA ASP A 48 16.80 6.00 -5.37
C ASP A 48 17.75 7.13 -5.79
N PRO A 49 18.03 8.12 -4.94
CA PRO A 49 19.01 9.16 -5.24
C PRO A 49 20.46 8.66 -5.31
N ASP A 50 20.75 7.50 -4.73
CA ASP A 50 22.06 6.87 -4.79
C ASP A 50 22.19 6.01 -6.05
N VAL A 51 23.26 6.27 -6.81
CA VAL A 51 23.47 5.65 -8.12
C VAL A 51 23.84 4.19 -7.96
N GLY A 52 23.04 3.30 -8.55
CA GLY A 52 23.34 1.87 -8.63
C GLY A 52 22.56 0.98 -7.66
N ASN A 53 21.74 1.57 -6.79
CA ASN A 53 20.87 0.82 -5.90
C ASN A 53 19.65 0.25 -6.64
N THR A 54 19.28 -0.99 -6.29
CA THR A 54 18.07 -1.64 -6.78
C THR A 54 16.95 -1.52 -5.75
N LEU A 55 15.75 -1.21 -6.22
CA LEU A 55 14.58 -1.08 -5.35
C LEU A 55 13.79 -2.38 -5.23
N LYS A 56 13.39 -2.69 -4.00
CA LYS A 56 12.44 -3.75 -3.67
C LYS A 56 11.13 -3.12 -3.22
N PHE A 57 10.04 -3.59 -3.80
CA PHE A 57 8.69 -3.12 -3.48
C PHE A 57 7.94 -4.16 -2.65
N ARG A 58 7.23 -3.69 -1.63
CA ARG A 58 6.34 -4.53 -0.84
C ARG A 58 5.05 -3.79 -0.56
N TRP A 59 3.93 -4.39 -0.96
CA TRP A 59 2.60 -3.87 -0.69
C TRP A 59 1.96 -4.60 0.48
N MET A 60 1.44 -3.84 1.43
CA MET A 60 0.83 -4.37 2.64
C MET A 60 -0.52 -3.68 2.88
N GLN A 61 -1.51 -4.47 3.28
CA GLN A 61 -2.75 -3.93 3.79
C GLN A 61 -2.55 -3.48 5.25
N TYR A 62 -2.92 -2.24 5.56
CA TYR A 62 -2.91 -1.72 6.92
C TYR A 62 -4.35 -1.70 7.46
N ALA A 63 -4.84 -2.86 7.89
CA ALA A 63 -6.26 -3.07 8.21
C ALA A 63 -6.70 -2.37 9.51
N GLU A 64 -5.80 -2.26 10.48
CA GLU A 64 -6.02 -1.67 11.80
C GLU A 64 -6.63 -0.26 11.73
N PRO A 65 -6.04 0.72 11.01
CA PRO A 65 -6.62 2.06 10.87
C PRO A 65 -7.82 2.12 9.91
N SER A 66 -8.12 1.03 9.19
CA SER A 66 -9.29 0.94 8.32
C SER A 66 -10.55 0.54 9.10
N SER A 67 -10.41 0.04 10.33
CA SER A 67 -11.51 -0.41 11.17
C SER A 67 -11.88 0.64 12.23
N THR A 68 -13.18 0.84 12.45
CA THR A 68 -13.69 1.57 13.63
C THR A 68 -13.99 0.64 14.81
N ARG A 69 -13.90 -0.68 14.61
CA ARG A 69 -14.17 -1.72 15.61
C ARG A 69 -12.90 -2.42 16.06
N TRP A 70 -12.88 -2.92 17.29
CA TRP A 70 -11.74 -3.66 17.85
C TRP A 70 -11.52 -4.99 17.11
N THR A 71 -12.58 -5.61 16.62
CA THR A 71 -12.52 -6.88 15.88
C THR A 71 -12.27 -6.66 14.38
N ILE A 72 -11.05 -6.20 14.05
CA ILE A 72 -10.63 -5.81 12.69
C ILE A 72 -10.92 -6.89 11.66
N ARG A 73 -10.68 -8.17 11.99
CA ARG A 73 -10.90 -9.31 11.07
C ARG A 73 -12.33 -9.44 10.56
N TYR A 74 -13.31 -8.93 11.30
CA TYR A 74 -14.72 -8.93 10.87
C TYR A 74 -15.11 -7.61 10.20
N ALA A 75 -14.48 -6.50 10.60
CA ALA A 75 -14.80 -5.19 10.05
C ALA A 75 -14.13 -4.91 8.69
N VAL A 76 -12.94 -5.45 8.46
CA VAL A 76 -12.12 -5.17 7.28
C VAL A 76 -11.75 -6.50 6.60
N PRO A 77 -12.19 -6.74 5.36
CA PRO A 77 -11.77 -7.91 4.61
C PRO A 77 -10.28 -7.88 4.30
N LYS A 78 -9.69 -9.06 4.13
CA LYS A 78 -8.34 -9.17 3.59
C LYS A 78 -8.38 -8.84 2.10
N LEU A 79 -7.71 -7.77 1.70
CA LEU A 79 -7.65 -7.35 0.30
C LEU A 79 -6.72 -8.28 -0.48
N GLN A 80 -7.14 -8.61 -1.71
CA GLN A 80 -6.30 -9.35 -2.64
C GLN A 80 -5.45 -8.34 -3.41
N ILE A 81 -4.14 -8.40 -3.18
CA ILE A 81 -3.14 -7.55 -3.85
C ILE A 81 -2.36 -8.47 -4.78
N GLU A 82 -2.59 -8.33 -6.08
CA GLU A 82 -1.97 -9.14 -7.13
C GLU A 82 -0.99 -8.28 -7.92
N ASP A 83 0.13 -8.86 -8.38
CA ASP A 83 1.06 -8.15 -9.27
C ASP A 83 0.40 -8.01 -10.66
N ALA A 84 0.31 -6.77 -11.14
CA ALA A 84 -0.27 -6.41 -12.44
C ALA A 84 0.82 -6.05 -13.48
N GLY A 85 2.10 -6.22 -13.13
CA GLY A 85 3.23 -5.92 -14.00
C GLY A 85 3.46 -6.99 -15.09
N PRO A 86 4.04 -6.60 -16.25
CA PRO A 86 4.27 -7.49 -17.39
C PRO A 86 5.20 -8.70 -17.12
N GLN A 87 5.87 -8.74 -15.97
CA GLN A 87 6.73 -9.86 -15.56
C GLN A 87 6.46 -10.40 -14.14
N ALA A 88 5.43 -9.90 -13.43
CA ALA A 88 5.01 -10.37 -12.09
C ALA A 88 6.14 -10.64 -11.06
N GLN A 89 7.29 -9.95 -11.18
CA GLN A 89 8.51 -10.30 -10.44
C GLN A 89 8.96 -9.24 -9.43
N HIS A 90 8.30 -8.09 -9.37
CA HIS A 90 8.79 -6.97 -8.56
C HIS A 90 7.72 -6.21 -7.77
N MET A 91 6.44 -6.59 -7.85
CA MET A 91 5.33 -5.85 -7.21
C MET A 91 5.35 -4.33 -7.51
N GLY A 92 5.97 -3.93 -8.63
CA GLY A 92 6.09 -2.53 -9.03
C GLY A 92 4.75 -1.96 -9.48
N LYS A 93 3.84 -2.81 -9.98
CA LYS A 93 2.44 -2.46 -10.27
C LYS A 93 1.55 -3.49 -9.61
N VAL A 94 0.58 -3.07 -8.84
CA VAL A 94 -0.35 -3.99 -8.17
C VAL A 94 -1.79 -3.66 -8.45
N ALA A 95 -2.59 -4.69 -8.65
CA ALA A 95 -4.04 -4.63 -8.68
C ALA A 95 -4.57 -4.98 -7.29
N VAL A 96 -5.29 -4.04 -6.68
CA VAL A 96 -5.96 -4.24 -5.39
C VAL A 96 -7.44 -4.47 -5.66
N ARG A 97 -7.92 -5.69 -5.44
CA ARG A 97 -9.35 -6.01 -5.58
C ARG A 97 -10.09 -5.61 -4.31
N LEU A 98 -11.10 -4.75 -4.47
CA LEU A 98 -11.97 -4.32 -3.39
C LEU A 98 -13.12 -5.32 -3.20
N PRO A 99 -13.65 -5.46 -1.97
CA PRO A 99 -14.84 -6.25 -1.73
C PRO A 99 -16.04 -5.67 -2.47
N SER A 100 -16.87 -6.56 -3.03
CA SER A 100 -18.15 -6.24 -3.64
C SER A 100 -19.25 -5.97 -2.59
N GLN A 101 -20.44 -5.58 -3.04
CA GLN A 101 -21.59 -5.36 -2.14
C GLN A 101 -22.10 -6.65 -1.48
N ASP A 102 -21.92 -7.78 -2.17
CA ASP A 102 -22.33 -9.10 -1.70
C ASP A 102 -21.27 -9.75 -0.81
N ASP A 103 -20.11 -9.12 -0.69
CA ASP A 103 -19.02 -9.58 0.15
C ASP A 103 -19.21 -9.10 1.60
N GLY A 104 -18.94 -10.00 2.54
CA GLY A 104 -19.23 -9.76 3.95
C GLY A 104 -18.78 -10.92 4.82
N PHE A 105 -19.21 -10.89 6.07
CA PHE A 105 -18.90 -11.93 7.04
C PHE A 105 -20.16 -12.42 7.75
N LEU A 106 -20.14 -13.67 8.17
CA LEU A 106 -21.16 -14.22 9.08
C LEU A 106 -20.86 -13.73 10.50
N SER A 107 -21.89 -13.20 11.17
CA SER A 107 -21.77 -12.70 12.54
C SER A 107 -21.25 -13.79 13.48
N PRO A 108 -20.21 -13.52 14.30
CA PRO A 108 -19.70 -14.49 15.27
C PRO A 108 -20.74 -14.94 16.32
N LEU A 109 -21.75 -14.10 16.56
CA LEU A 109 -22.80 -14.33 17.56
C LEU A 109 -24.05 -15.00 16.96
N ASP A 110 -24.20 -14.99 15.62
CA ASP A 110 -25.34 -15.58 14.94
C ASP A 110 -24.95 -15.99 13.51
N SER A 111 -24.81 -17.29 13.29
CA SER A 111 -24.38 -17.86 11.99
C SER A 111 -25.39 -17.68 10.86
N ARG A 112 -26.62 -17.22 11.15
CA ARG A 112 -27.63 -16.90 10.12
C ARG A 112 -27.56 -15.45 9.67
N LYS A 113 -26.84 -14.60 10.40
CA LYS A 113 -26.78 -13.17 10.12
C LYS A 113 -25.53 -12.85 9.29
N PHE A 114 -25.75 -12.60 8.00
CA PHE A 114 -24.75 -12.03 7.12
C PHE A 114 -24.63 -10.53 7.32
N VAL A 115 -23.41 -10.02 7.42
CA VAL A 115 -23.12 -8.59 7.54
C VAL A 115 -22.25 -8.19 6.36
N PRO A 116 -22.78 -7.41 5.39
CA PRO A 116 -21.97 -6.94 4.27
C PRO A 116 -20.90 -5.96 4.76
N TRP A 117 -19.76 -5.94 4.06
CA TRP A 117 -18.76 -4.91 4.27
C TRP A 117 -19.29 -3.58 3.70
N GLY A 118 -19.52 -2.61 4.58
CA GLY A 118 -20.03 -1.29 4.20
C GLY A 118 -18.96 -0.39 3.58
N PRO A 119 -19.33 0.84 3.17
CA PRO A 119 -18.39 1.83 2.66
C PRO A 119 -17.35 2.18 3.73
N LEU A 120 -16.07 1.96 3.39
CA LEU A 120 -14.93 2.11 4.29
C LEU A 120 -13.76 2.74 3.53
N THR A 121 -12.81 3.30 4.29
CA THR A 121 -11.51 3.71 3.74
C THR A 121 -10.50 2.61 3.99
N TYR A 122 -10.09 1.92 2.93
CA TYR A 122 -9.05 0.90 2.99
C TYR A 122 -7.67 1.55 2.92
N HIS A 123 -6.81 1.18 3.85
CA HIS A 123 -5.44 1.66 3.89
C HIS A 123 -4.52 0.60 3.33
N THR A 124 -3.78 0.97 2.30
CA THR A 124 -2.70 0.17 1.72
C THR A 124 -1.40 0.96 1.87
N VAL A 125 -0.31 0.26 2.20
CA VAL A 125 1.01 0.85 2.35
C VAL A 125 1.95 0.20 1.35
N LEU A 126 2.60 1.04 0.55
CA LEU A 126 3.78 0.67 -0.20
C LEU A 126 5.00 0.90 0.69
N GLU A 127 5.85 -0.11 0.77
CA GLU A 127 7.21 -0.01 1.26
C GLU A 127 8.17 -0.14 0.08
N VAL A 128 9.10 0.81 -0.02
CA VAL A 128 10.21 0.80 -0.97
C VAL A 128 11.50 0.68 -0.15
N MET A 129 12.34 -0.29 -0.51
CA MET A 129 13.59 -0.58 0.18
C MET A 129 14.72 -0.62 -0.84
N ASP A 130 15.84 0.01 -0.52
CA ASP A 130 17.08 -0.09 -1.28
C ASP A 130 17.84 -1.40 -0.95
N ASP A 131 18.98 -1.62 -1.59
CA ASP A 131 19.80 -2.83 -1.43
C ASP A 131 21.23 -2.57 -0.92
N ASP A 132 21.48 -1.39 -0.35
CA ASP A 132 22.80 -1.05 0.23
C ASP A 132 23.10 -1.84 1.52
N ILE A 133 24.35 -1.75 2.01
CA ILE A 133 24.88 -2.40 3.21
C ILE A 133 24.01 -2.11 4.44
N TYR A 134 23.54 -0.86 4.55
CA TYR A 134 22.58 -0.43 5.57
C TYR A 134 21.31 0.06 4.88
N PRO A 135 20.35 -0.84 4.64
CA PRO A 135 19.26 -0.51 3.76
C PRO A 135 18.28 0.45 4.43
N MET A 136 17.86 1.46 3.67
CA MET A 136 16.86 2.43 4.06
C MET A 136 15.49 2.09 3.45
N ARG A 137 14.44 2.57 4.11
CA ARG A 137 13.05 2.30 3.72
C ARG A 137 12.29 3.59 3.58
N ALA A 138 11.46 3.66 2.56
CA ALA A 138 10.45 4.68 2.38
C ALA A 138 9.06 4.06 2.35
N TYR A 139 8.09 4.82 2.85
CA TYR A 139 6.70 4.37 2.94
C TYR A 139 5.79 5.35 2.23
N ARG A 140 4.85 4.81 1.44
CA ARG A 140 3.76 5.58 0.82
C ARG A 140 2.43 4.97 1.24
N ARG A 141 1.57 5.78 1.85
CA ARG A 141 0.22 5.35 2.23
C ARG A 141 -0.78 5.72 1.13
N VAL A 142 -1.59 4.75 0.73
CA VAL A 142 -2.69 4.89 -0.22
C VAL A 142 -3.99 4.66 0.53
N LEU A 143 -4.91 5.61 0.44
CA LEU A 143 -6.25 5.62 1.03
C LEU A 143 -7.25 5.37 -0.07
N ILE A 144 -7.84 4.18 -0.11
CA ILE A 144 -8.88 3.83 -1.07
C ILE A 144 -10.22 4.04 -0.38
N ARG A 145 -10.90 5.14 -0.72
CA ARG A 145 -12.22 5.49 -0.21
C ARG A 145 -13.27 4.80 -1.06
N VAL A 146 -14.05 3.93 -0.43
CA VAL A 146 -15.11 3.18 -1.09
C VAL A 146 -16.45 3.74 -0.65
N GLY A 147 -17.25 4.22 -1.62
CA GLY A 147 -18.53 4.86 -1.36
C GLY A 147 -19.27 5.21 -2.64
N ILE A 148 -20.52 5.66 -2.47
CA ILE A 148 -21.32 6.23 -3.56
C ILE A 148 -20.95 7.72 -3.61
N PHE A 149 -20.40 8.16 -4.74
CA PHE A 149 -19.99 9.55 -4.99
C PHE A 149 -21.04 10.28 -5.82
#